data_AF-A0A485BHN2-F1
#
_entry.id   AF-A0A485BHN2-F1
#
_cell.length_a   1.000
_cell.length_b   1.000
_cell.length_c   1.000
_cell.angle_alpha   90.00
_cell.angle_beta   90.00
_cell.angle_gamma   90.00
#
_symmetry.space_group_name_H-M   'P 1'
#
loop_
_entity.id
_entity.type
_entity.pdbx_description
1 polymer ?
#
loop_
_entity_poly.entity_id
_entity_poly.type
_entity_poly.pdbx_seq_one_letter_code
_entity_poly.pdbx_strand_id
1 'polypeptide(L)'
;MNSAVSCLGHFPLELYCAIPMAVKSELNYLRLEWGADFQQHEAGLIAGDDIPLLTTSSASLARRQLMPLKGCTWLPTAWAREQSELYPVSDSTPISRPLYAIWLQNSDKQPQIRDILKNNVF
;
A
#
# COMPACT_ATOMS: atom_id res chain seq x y z
N MET A 1 -4.88 -0.09 28.06
CA MET A 1 -6.04 -0.83 27.54
C MET A 1 -5.50 -2.04 26.78
N ASN A 2 -6.00 -3.24 27.05
CA ASN A 2 -5.48 -4.45 26.40
C ASN A 2 -6.20 -4.70 25.07
N SER A 3 -5.44 -4.72 23.98
CA SER A 3 -5.93 -5.04 22.63
C SER A 3 -5.61 -6.49 22.28
N ALA A 4 -6.51 -7.14 21.54
CA ALA A 4 -6.28 -8.40 20.86
C ALA A 4 -5.88 -8.11 19.41
N VAL A 5 -4.95 -8.89 18.88
CA VAL A 5 -4.46 -8.78 17.50
C VAL A 5 -4.48 -10.16 16.88
N SER A 6 -4.97 -10.26 15.64
CA SER A 6 -4.89 -11.49 14.83
C SER A 6 -4.39 -11.17 13.43
N CYS A 7 -3.42 -11.95 12.95
CA CYS A 7 -2.94 -11.87 11.57
C CYS A 7 -3.95 -12.57 10.65
N LEU A 8 -4.46 -11.85 9.66
CA LEU A 8 -5.42 -12.35 8.68
C LEU A 8 -4.73 -12.90 7.43
N GLY A 9 -3.48 -12.52 7.20
CA GLY A 9 -2.73 -12.91 6.02
C GLY A 9 -1.72 -11.85 5.61
N HIS A 10 -1.21 -12.00 4.39
CA HIS A 10 -0.29 -11.04 3.79
C HIS A 10 -0.75 -10.71 2.37
N PHE A 11 -0.58 -9.46 1.96
CA PHE A 11 -0.85 -9.04 0.59
C PHE A 11 0.40 -8.44 -0.05
N PRO A 12 0.62 -8.65 -1.37
CA PRO A 12 1.76 -8.07 -2.06
C PRO A 12 1.47 -6.63 -2.45
N LEU A 13 2.41 -5.74 -2.14
CA LEU A 13 2.53 -4.40 -2.71
C LEU A 13 3.63 -4.40 -3.77
N GLU A 14 3.42 -3.63 -4.82
CA GLU A 14 4.41 -3.41 -5.86
C GLU A 14 4.38 -1.93 -6.27
N LEU A 15 5.48 -1.44 -6.82
CA LEU A 15 5.59 -0.05 -7.25
C LEU A 15 5.03 0.06 -8.67
N TYR A 16 4.00 0.88 -8.85
CA TYR A 16 3.33 1.08 -10.14
C TYR A 16 3.46 2.52 -10.63
N CYS A 17 3.38 2.69 -11.94
CA CYS A 17 3.34 3.97 -12.63
C CYS A 17 2.42 3.90 -13.86
N ALA A 18 2.22 5.04 -14.53
CA ALA A 18 1.40 5.12 -15.75
C ALA A 18 2.21 4.93 -17.05
N ILE A 19 3.53 4.72 -16.96
CA ILE A 19 4.43 4.66 -18.12
C ILE A 19 5.01 3.23 -18.23
N PRO A 20 4.79 2.52 -19.35
CA PRO A 20 5.35 1.18 -19.55
C PRO A 20 6.89 1.20 -19.48
N MET A 21 7.48 0.17 -18.87
CA MET A 21 8.93 -0.04 -18.79
C MET A 21 9.71 1.09 -18.10
N ALA A 22 9.04 1.98 -17.35
CA ALA A 22 9.72 3.03 -16.62
C ALA A 22 10.56 2.46 -15.47
N VAL A 23 11.61 3.19 -15.12
CA VAL A 23 12.49 2.93 -13.98
C VAL A 23 12.35 4.01 -12.92
N LYS A 24 12.71 3.71 -11.67
CA LYS A 24 12.52 4.62 -10.53
C LYS A 24 13.14 6.01 -10.74
N SER A 25 14.33 6.09 -11.34
CA SER A 25 15.06 7.34 -11.55
C SER A 25 14.35 8.33 -12.49
N GLU A 26 13.39 7.86 -13.28
CA GLU A 26 12.64 8.70 -14.22
C GLU A 26 11.32 9.22 -13.66
N LEU A 27 10.94 8.79 -12.46
CA LEU A 27 9.61 8.94 -11.87
C LEU A 27 9.68 9.70 -10.56
N ASN A 28 8.63 10.46 -10.27
CA ASN A 28 8.48 11.14 -8.98
C ASN A 28 7.77 10.21 -7.98
N TYR A 29 8.32 10.04 -6.78
CA TYR A 29 7.65 9.25 -5.76
C TYR A 29 6.40 9.99 -5.24
N LEU A 30 5.24 9.34 -5.35
CA LEU A 30 3.98 9.76 -4.73
C LEU A 30 3.76 8.89 -3.49
N ARG A 31 3.60 9.52 -2.33
CA ARG A 31 3.45 8.82 -1.06
C ARG A 31 1.99 8.42 -0.85
N LEU A 32 1.71 7.13 -1.00
CA LEU A 32 0.50 6.51 -0.47
C LEU A 32 0.77 6.03 0.97
N GLU A 33 -0.05 6.47 1.91
CA GLU A 33 0.12 6.16 3.32
C GLU A 33 -0.15 4.69 3.63
N TRP A 34 0.90 3.96 4.02
CA TRP A 34 0.83 2.53 4.40
C TRP A 34 1.09 2.27 5.90
N GLY A 35 1.43 3.30 6.66
CA GLY A 35 1.79 3.22 8.08
C GLY A 35 3.20 3.76 8.37
N ALA A 36 3.51 4.00 9.64
CA ALA A 36 4.77 4.62 10.06
C ALA A 36 6.01 3.75 9.80
N ASP A 37 5.84 2.43 9.77
CA ASP A 37 6.90 1.45 9.52
C ASP A 37 7.25 1.30 8.03
N PHE A 38 6.56 2.03 7.15
CA PHE A 38 6.71 1.89 5.70
C PHE A 38 7.87 2.70 5.12
N GLN A 39 8.43 3.65 5.87
CA GLN A 39 9.48 4.57 5.40
C GLN A 39 10.73 3.85 4.85
N GLN A 40 11.05 2.66 5.36
CA GLN A 40 12.17 1.85 4.84
C GLN A 40 12.02 1.47 3.36
N HIS A 41 10.77 1.36 2.86
CA HIS A 41 10.47 1.03 1.46
C HIS A 41 10.45 2.27 0.54
N GLU A 42 10.59 3.45 1.12
CA GLU A 42 10.71 4.72 0.40
C GLU A 42 12.18 5.10 0.15
N ALA A 43 13.12 4.41 0.81
CA ALA A 43 14.55 4.62 0.62
C ALA A 43 14.95 4.39 -0.85
N GLY A 44 15.54 5.41 -1.46
CA GLY A 44 15.93 5.39 -2.88
C GLY A 44 14.82 5.75 -3.87
N LEU A 45 13.58 5.95 -3.41
CA LEU A 45 12.49 6.55 -4.20
C LEU A 45 12.38 8.06 -4.00
N ILE A 46 12.74 8.51 -2.80
CA ILE A 46 12.79 9.92 -2.43
C ILE A 46 13.99 10.13 -1.50
N ALA A 47 14.66 11.28 -1.60
CA ALA A 47 15.69 11.63 -0.63
C ALA A 47 15.05 11.83 0.76
N GLY A 48 15.78 11.52 1.83
CA GLY A 48 15.23 11.58 3.19
C GLY A 48 14.69 12.96 3.59
N ASP A 49 15.25 14.02 2.99
CA ASP A 49 14.86 15.42 3.24
C ASP A 49 13.87 15.97 2.19
N ASP A 50 13.54 15.21 1.16
CA ASP A 50 12.64 15.64 0.09
C ASP A 50 11.16 15.43 0.46
N ILE A 51 10.33 16.38 0.03
CA ILE A 51 8.88 16.32 0.22
C ILE A 51 8.26 15.68 -1.03
N PRO A 52 7.48 14.59 -0.91
CA PRO A 52 6.84 13.97 -2.06
C PRO A 52 5.83 14.94 -2.68
N LEU A 53 5.76 14.95 -4.02
CA LEU A 53 4.83 15.83 -4.76
C LEU A 53 3.37 15.62 -4.38
N LEU A 54 3.04 14.44 -3.85
CA LEU A 54 1.72 14.09 -3.34
C LEU A 54 1.87 13.17 -2.12
N THR A 55 1.13 13.47 -1.06
CA THR A 55 0.87 12.53 0.04
C THR A 55 -0.64 12.30 0.12
N THR A 56 -1.08 11.04 0.16
CA THR A 56 -2.51 10.68 0.23
C THR A 56 -2.70 9.33 0.89
N SER A 57 -3.88 9.09 1.46
CA SER A 57 -4.35 7.77 1.93
C SER A 57 -5.27 7.07 0.93
N SER A 58 -5.53 7.68 -0.23
CA SER A 58 -6.42 7.14 -1.27
C SER A 58 -5.64 6.60 -2.48
N ALA A 59 -5.68 5.27 -2.67
CA ALA A 59 -5.09 4.60 -3.84
C ALA A 59 -5.66 5.13 -5.17
N SER A 60 -6.98 5.39 -5.22
CA SER A 60 -7.64 5.93 -6.41
C SER A 60 -7.18 7.35 -6.73
N LEU A 61 -6.92 8.19 -5.71
CA LEU A 61 -6.34 9.52 -5.94
C LEU A 61 -4.90 9.42 -6.44
N ALA A 62 -4.07 8.59 -5.80
CA ALA A 62 -2.70 8.36 -6.21
C ALA A 62 -2.62 7.91 -7.67
N ARG A 63 -3.44 6.91 -8.06
CA ARG A 63 -3.56 6.44 -9.46
C ARG A 63 -3.82 7.57 -10.44
N ARG A 64 -4.82 8.42 -10.18
CA ARG A 64 -5.17 9.55 -11.08
C ARG A 64 -4.03 10.55 -11.25
N GLN A 65 -3.15 10.65 -10.26
CA GLN A 65 -2.01 11.57 -10.26
C GLN A 65 -0.71 10.96 -10.81
N LEU A 66 -0.68 9.66 -11.10
CA LEU A 66 0.51 9.00 -11.66
C LEU A 66 0.91 9.60 -13.02
N MET A 67 -0.05 9.81 -13.93
CA MET A 67 0.27 10.37 -15.25
C MET A 67 0.61 11.88 -15.18
N PRO A 68 -0.21 12.74 -14.55
CA PRO A 68 0.09 14.18 -14.47
C PRO A 68 1.41 14.51 -13.77
N LEU A 69 1.76 13.75 -12.73
CA LEU A 69 2.98 14.01 -11.94
C LEU A 69 4.17 13.16 -12.39
N LYS A 70 4.04 12.40 -13.49
CA LYS A 70 5.03 11.41 -13.93
C LYS A 70 5.49 10.54 -12.75
N GLY A 71 4.53 10.08 -11.96
CA GLY A 71 4.75 9.55 -10.63
C GLY A 71 4.78 8.03 -10.56
N CYS A 72 5.29 7.52 -9.44
CA CYS A 72 5.17 6.12 -9.03
C CYS A 72 4.66 6.02 -7.59
N THR A 73 3.92 4.96 -7.27
CA THR A 73 3.44 4.70 -5.90
C THR A 73 3.31 3.21 -5.63
N TRP A 74 3.45 2.82 -4.37
CA TRP A 74 3.20 1.45 -3.92
C TRP A 74 1.70 1.17 -3.89
N LEU A 75 1.25 0.13 -4.57
CA LEU A 75 -0.16 -0.27 -4.63
C LEU A 75 -0.32 -1.78 -4.39
N PRO A 76 -1.47 -2.23 -3.84
CA PRO A 76 -1.79 -3.64 -3.76
C PRO A 76 -1.88 -4.23 -5.15
N THR A 77 -1.13 -5.30 -5.39
CA THR A 77 -1.08 -5.99 -6.68
C THR A 77 -2.47 -6.46 -7.13
N ALA A 78 -3.30 -6.99 -6.22
CA ALA A 78 -4.66 -7.39 -6.52
C ALA A 78 -5.51 -6.22 -7.03
N TRP A 79 -5.48 -5.08 -6.31
CA TRP A 79 -6.20 -3.87 -6.71
C TRP A 79 -5.68 -3.29 -8.03
N ALA A 80 -4.36 -3.24 -8.21
CA ALA A 80 -3.72 -2.67 -9.40
C ALA A 80 -4.03 -3.46 -10.68
N ARG A 81 -4.16 -4.79 -10.59
CA ARG A 81 -4.54 -5.66 -11.73
C ARG A 81 -5.93 -5.37 -12.28
N GLU A 82 -6.84 -4.85 -11.46
CA GLU A 82 -8.19 -4.46 -11.87
C GLU A 82 -8.21 -3.08 -12.54
N GLN A 83 -7.10 -2.34 -12.54
CA GLN A 83 -7.01 -1.02 -13.11
C GLN A 83 -6.39 -1.05 -14.51
N SER A 84 -6.92 -0.21 -15.40
CA SER A 84 -6.26 0.08 -16.68
C SER A 84 -5.05 1.01 -16.48
N GLU A 85 -4.06 0.88 -17.37
CA GLU A 85 -2.93 1.81 -17.50
C GLU A 85 -2.05 1.93 -16.24
N LEU A 86 -1.92 0.82 -15.50
CA LEU A 86 -0.93 0.66 -14.43
C LEU A 86 0.12 -0.36 -14.86
N TYR A 87 1.38 0.04 -14.77
CA TYR A 87 2.52 -0.80 -15.10
C TYR A 87 3.48 -0.87 -13.92
N PRO A 88 3.99 -2.06 -13.57
CA PRO A 88 5.01 -2.20 -12.54
C PRO A 88 6.29 -1.48 -12.99
N VAL A 89 6.95 -0.81 -12.04
CA VAL A 89 8.23 -0.16 -12.26
C VAL A 89 9.34 -1.21 -12.38
N SER A 90 10.13 -1.15 -13.44
CA SER A 90 10.95 -2.27 -13.93
C SER A 90 12.08 -2.68 -12.99
N ASP A 91 12.63 -1.73 -12.24
CA ASP A 91 13.72 -1.89 -11.27
C ASP A 91 13.20 -1.91 -9.81
N SER A 92 11.93 -2.30 -9.61
CA SER A 92 11.30 -2.46 -8.31
C SER A 92 11.06 -3.92 -7.96
N THR A 93 11.11 -4.24 -6.67
CA THR A 93 10.77 -5.56 -6.14
C THR A 93 9.47 -5.50 -5.36
N PRO A 94 8.56 -6.45 -5.54
CA PRO A 94 7.36 -6.53 -4.71
C PRO A 94 7.72 -6.74 -3.23
N ILE A 95 6.93 -6.15 -2.35
CA ILE A 95 7.04 -6.30 -0.90
C ILE A 95 5.75 -6.91 -0.35
N SER A 96 5.83 -7.56 0.81
CA SER A 96 4.67 -8.21 1.44
C SER A 96 4.29 -7.46 2.71
N ARG A 97 2.99 -7.12 2.86
CA ARG A 97 2.46 -6.48 4.07
C ARG A 97 1.51 -7.41 4.81
N PRO A 98 1.64 -7.52 6.14
CA PRO A 98 0.66 -8.25 6.93
C PRO A 98 -0.64 -7.45 7.04
N LEU A 99 -1.77 -8.16 7.07
CA LEU A 99 -3.08 -7.61 7.39
C LEU A 99 -3.48 -8.08 8.79
N TYR A 100 -3.81 -7.15 9.68
CA TYR A 100 -4.21 -7.45 11.05
C TYR A 100 -5.63 -7.00 11.33
N ALA A 101 -6.38 -7.84 12.06
CA ALA A 101 -7.56 -7.41 12.79
C ALA A 101 -7.15 -7.04 14.22
N ILE A 102 -7.63 -5.89 14.69
CA ILE A 102 -7.37 -5.38 16.04
C ILE A 102 -8.70 -5.06 16.69
N TRP A 103 -8.91 -5.55 17.92
CA TRP A 103 -10.11 -5.28 18.70
C TRP A 103 -9.78 -5.24 20.20
N LEU A 104 -10.71 -4.71 21.00
CA LEU A 104 -10.56 -4.70 22.46
C LEU A 104 -10.70 -6.13 23.01
N GLN A 105 -9.76 -6.55 23.88
CA GLN A 105 -9.82 -7.88 24.48
C GLN A 105 -11.10 -8.10 25.30
N ASN A 106 -11.63 -7.07 25.95
CA ASN A 106 -12.85 -7.14 26.73
C ASN A 106 -14.10 -6.71 25.95
N SER A 107 -14.07 -6.80 24.61
CA SER A 107 -15.24 -6.47 23.79
C SER A 107 -16.37 -7.48 24.01
N ASP A 108 -17.55 -7.02 24.41
CA ASP A 108 -18.77 -7.85 24.48
C ASP A 108 -19.20 -8.41 23.12
N LYS A 109 -18.67 -7.84 22.02
CA LYS A 109 -18.90 -8.28 20.64
C LYS A 109 -17.94 -9.37 20.18
N GLN A 110 -17.15 -9.96 21.08
CA GLN A 110 -16.20 -11.01 20.75
C GLN A 110 -16.76 -12.17 19.89
N PRO A 111 -17.96 -12.72 20.18
CA PRO A 111 -18.53 -13.79 19.35
C PRO A 111 -18.73 -13.37 17.89
N GLN A 112 -19.26 -12.16 17.69
CA GLN A 112 -19.51 -11.58 16.37
C GLN A 112 -18.20 -11.28 15.63
N ILE A 113 -17.19 -10.78 16.35
CA ILE A 113 -15.85 -10.54 15.79
C ILE A 113 -15.26 -11.87 15.30
N ARG A 114 -15.33 -12.93 16.11
CA ARG A 114 -14.83 -14.26 15.72
C ARG A 114 -15.53 -14.80 14.48
N ASP A 115 -16.84 -14.59 14.34
CA ASP A 115 -17.58 -15.04 13.17
C ASP A 115 -17.21 -14.23 11.91
N ILE A 116 -17.03 -12.91 12.02
CA ILE A 116 -16.55 -12.08 10.90
C ILE A 116 -15.16 -12.53 10.45
N LEU A 117 -14.26 -12.86 11.39
CA LEU A 117 -12.91 -13.30 11.08
C LEU A 117 -12.83 -14.69 10.41
N LYS A 118 -13.92 -15.48 10.45
CA LYS A 118 -13.99 -16.75 9.69
C LYS A 118 -14.26 -16.51 8.20
N ASN A 119 -14.81 -15.36 7.83
CA ASN A 119 -14.92 -14.99 6.44
C ASN A 119 -13.53 -14.59 5.96
N ASN A 120 -12.85 -15.51 5.26
CA ASN A 120 -11.56 -15.22 4.67
C ASN A 120 -11.68 -13.96 3.80
N VAL A 121 -10.85 -12.98 4.10
CA VAL A 121 -10.74 -11.72 3.35
C VAL A 121 -9.75 -11.88 2.17
N PHE A 122 -9.33 -13.13 1.90
CA PHE A 122 -8.39 -13.54 0.86
C PHE A 122 -8.96 -14.69 0.03
#